data_AF-A0AAE1ZFI5-F1
#
_entry.id   AF-A0AAE1ZFI5-F1
#
_cell.length_a   1.000
_cell.length_b   1.000
_cell.length_c   1.000
_cell.angle_alpha   90.00
_cell.angle_beta   90.00
_cell.angle_gamma   90.00
#
_symmetry.space_group_name_H-M   'P 1'
#
loop_
_entity.id
_entity.type
_entity.pdbx_description
1 polymer ?
#
loop_
_entity_poly.entity_id
_entity_poly.type
_entity_poly.pdbx_seq_one_letter_code
_entity_poly.pdbx_strand_id
1 'polypeptide(L)'
;MPNERGNFEVVELSMLKKHMFFPLSGLGNFTAQTVLYPFVLLRTRLQLQEGAQVYRGLVHAISSVVKEEGFRGLYSGYLIRSLHIFSGTIYVSTYEVARQACTVFPALSPIHRSFVGGAVASCVAQSFFVPIDVISQHLMVVNRNRVHETMVSNIDSIKKRNPNLSFNSNYFLPLTPVQLTQKEMSSNWGRLIGVIRYIKQTHGLQGFYKGYIISMCTFVPSSALWWSFYDKFCGLIHFISKKIWDEPIQDSIVLSSNNDSSPVPRLIIQLISAPLAGISSAIIVNPLDVARVRMQVSHIPFKQSVINLWQSEGIRWFAKGLSARLVQTTFHSFWVVLVYEPMKLFCLKDDYREKFYSIPTEE
;
A
#
# COMPACT_ATOMS: atom_id res chain seq x y z
N MET A 1 3.85 -22.47 -36.06
CA MET A 1 3.97 -23.22 -34.80
C MET A 1 4.78 -22.37 -33.83
N PRO A 2 4.20 -21.89 -32.72
CA PRO A 2 4.97 -21.12 -31.75
C PRO A 2 5.60 -22.07 -30.73
N ASN A 3 6.92 -21.94 -30.58
CA ASN A 3 7.72 -22.61 -29.57
C ASN A 3 7.18 -22.33 -28.16
N GLU A 4 6.80 -23.40 -27.48
CA GLU A 4 6.54 -23.50 -26.06
C GLU A 4 7.83 -23.17 -25.29
N ARG A 5 7.96 -21.93 -24.83
CA ARG A 5 8.76 -21.64 -23.64
C ARG A 5 7.84 -21.90 -22.45
N GLY A 6 8.32 -22.69 -21.49
CA GLY A 6 7.65 -23.03 -20.22
C GLY A 6 7.23 -21.81 -19.40
N ASN A 7 6.22 -21.11 -19.88
CA ASN A 7 5.53 -20.05 -19.18
C ASN A 7 4.40 -20.71 -18.43
N PHE A 8 4.52 -20.73 -17.11
CA PHE A 8 3.46 -21.05 -16.15
C PHE A 8 2.09 -20.62 -16.69
N GLU A 9 1.15 -21.56 -16.90
CA GLU A 9 -0.20 -21.20 -17.34
C GLU A 9 -0.83 -20.25 -16.30
N VAL A 10 -1.13 -19.03 -16.76
CA VAL A 10 -1.78 -18.00 -15.97
C VAL A 10 -3.28 -18.10 -16.24
N VAL A 11 -4.08 -18.26 -15.18
CA VAL A 11 -5.54 -18.22 -15.30
C VAL A 11 -5.95 -16.86 -15.85
N GLU A 12 -6.42 -16.85 -17.10
CA GLU A 12 -6.90 -15.63 -17.74
C GLU A 12 -8.29 -15.24 -17.22
N LEU A 13 -8.60 -13.95 -17.24
CA LEU A 13 -9.90 -13.41 -16.81
C LEU A 13 -11.08 -13.96 -17.65
N SER A 14 -10.80 -14.43 -18.86
CA SER A 14 -11.75 -15.09 -19.77
C SER A 14 -12.25 -16.45 -19.25
N MET A 15 -11.42 -17.14 -18.47
CA MET A 15 -11.66 -18.48 -17.90
C MET A 15 -12.49 -18.43 -16.60
N LEU A 16 -12.69 -17.24 -16.04
CA LEU A 16 -13.39 -17.03 -14.77
C LEU A 16 -14.87 -16.64 -14.98
N LYS A 17 -15.72 -17.07 -14.06
CA LYS A 17 -17.11 -16.60 -13.90
C LYS A 17 -17.08 -15.15 -13.38
N LYS A 18 -16.95 -14.18 -14.29
CA LYS A 18 -16.79 -12.74 -13.98
C LYS A 18 -17.80 -12.20 -12.96
N HIS A 19 -19.06 -12.61 -13.05
CA HIS A 19 -20.13 -12.16 -12.16
C HIS A 19 -19.94 -12.61 -10.69
N MET A 20 -19.25 -13.73 -10.45
CA MET A 20 -18.88 -14.17 -9.10
C MET A 20 -17.53 -13.62 -8.67
N PHE A 21 -16.58 -13.57 -9.61
CA PHE A 21 -15.21 -13.16 -9.33
C PHE A 21 -15.11 -11.70 -8.85
N PHE A 22 -15.73 -10.75 -9.56
CA PHE A 22 -15.58 -9.33 -9.20
C PHE A 22 -16.15 -8.98 -7.82
N PRO A 23 -17.38 -9.40 -7.43
CA PRO A 23 -17.89 -9.15 -6.09
C PRO A 23 -17.05 -9.81 -4.99
N LEU A 24 -16.62 -11.05 -5.20
CA LEU A 24 -15.84 -11.79 -4.22
C LEU A 24 -14.46 -11.15 -4.04
N SER A 25 -13.77 -10.80 -5.14
CA SER A 25 -12.50 -10.06 -5.15
C SER A 25 -12.63 -8.69 -4.48
N GLY A 26 -13.74 -7.98 -4.72
CA GLY A 26 -14.05 -6.74 -4.03
C GLY A 26 -14.16 -6.93 -2.51
N LEU A 27 -14.90 -7.94 -2.06
CA LEU A 27 -15.08 -8.25 -0.64
C LEU A 27 -13.76 -8.69 0.03
N GLY A 28 -12.98 -9.54 -0.64
CA GLY A 28 -11.65 -9.96 -0.16
C GLY A 28 -10.70 -8.80 0.02
N ASN A 29 -10.67 -7.86 -0.93
CA ASN A 29 -9.87 -6.63 -0.84
C ASN A 29 -10.39 -5.69 0.24
N PHE A 30 -11.71 -5.56 0.41
CA PHE A 30 -12.30 -4.74 1.47
C PHE A 30 -11.93 -5.27 2.86
N THR A 31 -12.01 -6.59 3.08
CA THR A 31 -11.59 -7.23 4.33
C THR A 31 -10.10 -7.00 4.59
N ALA A 32 -9.25 -7.18 3.57
CA ALA A 32 -7.82 -6.89 3.67
C ALA A 32 -7.56 -5.44 4.10
N GLN A 33 -8.23 -4.48 3.45
CA GLN A 33 -8.09 -3.06 3.76
C GLN A 33 -8.56 -2.73 5.18
N THR A 34 -9.65 -3.36 5.63
CA THR A 34 -10.18 -3.18 7.00
C THR A 34 -9.15 -3.63 8.03
N VAL A 35 -8.66 -4.87 7.91
CA VAL A 35 -7.72 -5.47 8.88
C VAL A 35 -6.39 -4.73 8.89
N LEU A 36 -5.92 -4.26 7.73
CA LEU A 36 -4.62 -3.61 7.59
C LEU A 36 -4.66 -2.09 7.79
N TYR A 37 -5.84 -1.50 7.95
CA TYR A 37 -6.01 -0.06 8.11
C TYR A 37 -5.22 0.52 9.30
N PRO A 38 -5.18 -0.12 10.49
CA PRO A 38 -4.38 0.38 11.61
C PRO A 38 -2.91 0.62 11.23
N PHE A 39 -2.31 -0.28 10.45
CA PHE A 39 -0.93 -0.13 9.99
C PHE A 39 -0.77 1.01 8.96
N VAL A 40 -1.77 1.24 8.11
CA VAL A 40 -1.81 2.41 7.21
C VAL A 40 -1.78 3.70 8.03
N LEU A 41 -2.63 3.80 9.05
CA LEU A 41 -2.71 4.98 9.91
C LEU A 41 -1.40 5.21 10.67
N LEU A 42 -0.85 4.16 11.27
CA LEU A 42 0.40 4.25 12.05
C LEU A 42 1.58 4.63 11.16
N ARG A 43 1.68 4.06 9.96
CA ARG A 43 2.66 4.46 8.95
C ARG A 43 2.55 5.95 8.63
N THR A 44 1.37 6.44 8.27
CA THR A 44 1.14 7.85 7.95
C THR A 44 1.58 8.76 9.11
N ARG A 45 1.21 8.43 10.35
CA ARG A 45 1.60 9.21 11.53
C ARG A 45 3.11 9.21 11.78
N LEU A 46 3.78 8.07 11.63
CA LEU A 46 5.22 7.92 11.77
C LEU A 46 6.00 8.64 10.66
N GLN A 47 5.48 8.67 9.43
CA GLN A 47 6.11 9.38 8.31
C GLN A 47 5.98 10.91 8.47
N LEU A 48 4.88 11.35 9.09
CA LEU A 48 4.62 12.78 9.27
C LEU A 48 5.44 13.40 10.40
N GLN A 49 5.62 12.74 11.55
CA GLN A 49 6.25 13.35 12.74
C GLN A 49 7.52 14.18 12.43
N GLU A 50 7.70 15.34 13.06
CA GLU A 50 8.90 16.19 12.96
C GLU A 50 9.51 16.38 14.34
N GLY A 51 10.83 16.47 14.39
CA GLY A 51 11.54 16.84 15.61
C GLY A 51 11.60 15.71 16.64
N ALA A 52 11.22 16.00 17.88
CA ALA A 52 11.30 15.04 18.98
C ALA A 52 10.47 13.79 18.64
N GLN A 53 11.11 12.61 18.67
CA GLN A 53 10.49 11.32 18.33
C GLN A 53 9.30 11.03 19.26
N VAL A 54 8.10 11.52 18.90
CA VAL A 54 6.85 11.27 19.64
C VAL A 54 6.59 9.77 19.73
N TYR A 55 6.97 9.03 18.68
CA TYR A 55 6.95 7.58 18.68
C TYR A 55 8.36 7.02 18.54
N ARG A 56 8.76 6.18 19.50
CA ARG A 56 10.02 5.41 19.44
C ARG A 56 10.00 4.32 18.36
N GLY A 57 8.80 3.90 17.93
CA GLY A 57 8.59 2.85 16.94
C GLY A 57 7.11 2.45 16.81
N LEU A 58 6.84 1.42 16.00
CA LEU A 58 5.48 0.95 15.70
C LEU A 58 4.72 0.49 16.95
N VAL A 59 5.35 -0.28 17.84
CA VAL A 59 4.71 -0.82 19.05
C VAL A 59 4.32 0.31 20.02
N HIS A 60 5.22 1.27 20.22
CA HIS A 60 4.93 2.46 21.01
C HIS A 60 3.81 3.28 20.38
N ALA A 61 3.81 3.44 19.05
CA ALA A 61 2.75 4.14 18.35
C ALA A 61 1.38 3.47 18.52
N ILE A 62 1.29 2.14 18.43
CA ILE A 62 0.05 1.39 18.68
C ILE A 62 -0.46 1.67 20.10
N SER A 63 0.41 1.47 21.10
CA SER A 63 0.06 1.63 22.51
C SER A 63 -0.40 3.07 22.83
N SER A 64 0.35 4.07 22.37
CA SER A 64 0.00 5.48 22.53
C SER A 64 -1.36 5.82 21.89
N VAL A 65 -1.60 5.38 20.65
CA VAL A 65 -2.88 5.67 19.97
C VAL A 65 -4.05 5.01 20.67
N VAL A 66 -3.92 3.76 21.11
CA VAL A 66 -4.97 3.06 21.86
C VAL A 66 -5.23 3.74 23.22
N LYS A 67 -4.17 4.20 23.90
CA LYS A 67 -4.30 4.87 25.21
C LYS A 67 -4.89 6.29 25.10
N GLU A 68 -4.53 7.04 24.07
CA GLU A 68 -4.90 8.46 23.92
C GLU A 68 -6.21 8.68 23.13
N GLU A 69 -6.46 7.85 22.11
CA GLU A 69 -7.61 7.99 21.20
C GLU A 69 -8.60 6.82 21.27
N GLY A 70 -8.24 5.75 21.99
CA GLY A 70 -9.00 4.52 22.03
C GLY A 70 -8.85 3.68 20.76
N PHE A 71 -9.45 2.48 20.76
CA PHE A 71 -9.38 1.56 19.63
C PHE A 71 -9.98 2.15 18.34
N ARG A 72 -11.00 3.00 18.46
CA ARG A 72 -11.60 3.71 17.32
C ARG A 72 -10.64 4.72 16.66
N GLY A 73 -9.64 5.22 17.39
CA GLY A 73 -8.61 6.11 16.86
C GLY A 73 -7.78 5.47 15.74
N LEU A 74 -7.55 4.17 15.81
CA LEU A 74 -6.83 3.39 14.77
C LEU A 74 -7.56 3.37 13.43
N TYR A 75 -8.85 3.71 13.40
CA TYR A 75 -9.69 3.74 12.20
C TYR A 75 -10.04 5.18 11.74
N SER A 76 -9.34 6.21 12.24
CA SER A 76 -9.58 7.60 11.82
C SER A 76 -9.24 7.79 10.35
N GLY A 77 -10.22 8.22 9.54
CA GLY A 77 -10.08 8.37 8.08
C GLY A 77 -10.53 7.14 7.26
N TYR A 78 -10.90 6.03 7.91
CA TYR A 78 -11.21 4.76 7.25
C TYR A 78 -12.34 4.86 6.22
N LEU A 79 -13.39 5.63 6.54
CA LEU A 79 -14.56 5.79 5.67
C LEU A 79 -14.22 6.40 4.30
N ILE A 80 -13.24 7.31 4.25
CA ILE A 80 -12.80 7.89 2.97
C ILE A 80 -11.85 6.92 2.28
N ARG A 81 -10.97 6.27 3.04
CA ARG A 81 -10.04 5.28 2.50
C ARG A 81 -10.75 4.09 1.85
N SER A 82 -11.89 3.65 2.37
CA SER A 82 -12.62 2.50 1.83
C SER A 82 -13.11 2.69 0.38
N LEU A 83 -13.21 3.94 -0.10
CA LEU A 83 -13.50 4.23 -1.51
C LEU A 83 -12.42 3.71 -2.47
N HIS A 84 -11.22 3.37 -1.97
CA HIS A 84 -10.18 2.70 -2.75
C HIS A 84 -10.56 1.29 -3.20
N ILE A 85 -11.68 0.72 -2.73
CA ILE A 85 -12.20 -0.55 -3.27
C ILE A 85 -12.39 -0.51 -4.79
N PHE A 86 -12.74 0.65 -5.34
CA PHE A 86 -12.91 0.85 -6.79
C PHE A 86 -11.60 1.04 -7.56
N SER A 87 -10.48 1.23 -6.86
CA SER A 87 -9.19 1.54 -7.47
C SER A 87 -8.67 0.43 -8.36
N GLY A 88 -8.82 -0.83 -7.93
CA GLY A 88 -8.43 -1.99 -8.73
C GLY A 88 -9.22 -2.08 -10.04
N THR A 89 -10.52 -1.88 -10.00
CA THR A 89 -11.39 -1.95 -11.19
C THR A 89 -11.06 -0.84 -12.18
N ILE A 90 -10.89 0.41 -11.71
CA ILE A 90 -10.51 1.54 -12.57
C ILE A 90 -9.13 1.31 -13.19
N TYR A 91 -8.17 0.82 -12.41
CA TYR A 91 -6.82 0.54 -12.89
C TYR A 91 -6.82 -0.57 -13.96
N VAL A 92 -7.43 -1.73 -13.68
CA VAL A 92 -7.43 -2.87 -14.61
C VAL A 92 -8.19 -2.53 -15.89
N SER A 93 -9.36 -1.89 -15.81
CA SER A 93 -10.12 -1.49 -17.00
C SER A 93 -9.34 -0.51 -17.88
N THR A 94 -8.72 0.51 -17.27
CA THR A 94 -7.90 1.47 -18.03
C THR A 94 -6.65 0.80 -18.61
N TYR A 95 -6.01 -0.09 -17.85
CA TYR A 95 -4.83 -0.82 -18.29
C TYR A 95 -5.12 -1.67 -19.54
N GLU A 96 -6.21 -2.42 -19.54
CA GLU A 96 -6.59 -3.26 -20.69
C GLU A 96 -6.90 -2.41 -21.92
N VAL A 97 -7.68 -1.33 -21.78
CA VAL A 97 -7.99 -0.41 -22.88
C VAL A 97 -6.71 0.25 -23.43
N ALA A 98 -5.84 0.76 -22.55
CA ALA A 98 -4.59 1.41 -22.96
C ALA A 98 -3.62 0.43 -23.63
N ARG A 99 -3.52 -0.80 -23.11
CA ARG A 99 -2.69 -1.85 -23.69
C ARG A 99 -3.21 -2.30 -25.06
N GLN A 100 -4.53 -2.44 -25.21
CA GLN A 100 -5.17 -2.76 -26.49
C GLN A 100 -4.95 -1.63 -27.50
N ALA A 101 -5.08 -0.37 -27.12
CA ALA A 101 -4.78 0.76 -28.00
C ALA A 101 -3.31 0.75 -28.50
N CYS A 102 -2.37 0.33 -27.65
CA CYS A 102 -0.96 0.19 -28.03
C CYS A 102 -0.68 -0.93 -29.05
N THR A 103 -1.62 -1.83 -29.32
CA THR A 103 -1.46 -2.89 -30.33
C THR A 103 -1.49 -2.34 -31.76
N VAL A 104 -2.10 -1.16 -31.96
CA VAL A 104 -2.11 -0.44 -33.24
C VAL A 104 -0.68 -0.05 -33.69
N PHE A 105 0.27 -0.01 -32.75
CA PHE A 105 1.67 0.26 -33.01
C PHE A 105 2.50 -1.04 -33.00
N PRO A 106 2.76 -1.67 -34.16
CA PRO A 106 3.51 -2.92 -34.24
C PRO A 106 4.97 -2.79 -33.79
N ALA A 107 5.54 -1.58 -33.81
CA ALA A 107 6.92 -1.30 -33.38
C ALA A 107 7.15 -1.43 -31.85
N LEU A 108 6.08 -1.39 -31.04
CA LEU A 108 6.21 -1.49 -29.58
C LEU A 108 6.28 -2.96 -29.14
N SER A 109 7.40 -3.35 -28.52
CA SER A 109 7.52 -4.68 -27.90
C SER A 109 6.51 -4.86 -26.74
N PRO A 110 6.08 -6.10 -26.43
CA PRO A 110 5.09 -6.39 -25.38
C PRO A 110 5.40 -5.74 -24.03
N ILE A 111 6.68 -5.65 -23.66
CA ILE A 111 7.14 -5.03 -22.40
C ILE A 111 6.82 -3.54 -22.38
N HIS A 112 7.10 -2.84 -23.49
CA HIS A 112 6.84 -1.42 -23.63
C HIS A 112 5.33 -1.12 -23.63
N ARG A 113 4.52 -1.98 -24.27
CA ARG A 113 3.05 -1.85 -24.25
C ARG A 113 2.49 -1.97 -22.84
N SER A 114 2.96 -2.96 -22.06
CA SER A 114 2.57 -3.11 -20.66
C SER A 114 3.03 -1.94 -19.79
N PHE A 115 4.23 -1.40 -20.04
CA PHE A 115 4.72 -0.22 -19.34
C PHE A 115 3.85 1.02 -19.61
N VAL A 116 3.55 1.31 -20.88
CA VAL A 116 2.70 2.45 -21.27
C VAL A 116 1.28 2.26 -20.73
N GLY A 117 0.70 1.05 -20.85
CA GLY A 117 -0.61 0.74 -20.30
C GLY A 117 -0.68 0.94 -18.80
N GLY A 118 0.34 0.49 -18.07
CA GLY A 118 0.46 0.70 -16.61
C GLY A 118 0.60 2.17 -16.23
N ALA A 119 1.37 2.95 -16.99
CA ALA A 119 1.56 4.38 -16.76
C ALA A 119 0.24 5.18 -16.98
N VAL A 120 -0.47 4.89 -18.08
CA VAL A 120 -1.77 5.52 -18.38
C VAL A 120 -2.82 5.13 -17.34
N ALA A 121 -2.92 3.84 -17.00
CA ALA A 121 -3.82 3.36 -15.96
C ALA A 121 -3.55 3.99 -14.60
N SER A 122 -2.27 4.13 -14.24
CA SER A 122 -1.87 4.83 -13.01
C SER A 122 -2.30 6.28 -13.03
N CYS A 123 -2.11 7.01 -14.14
CA CYS A 123 -2.52 8.40 -14.27
C CYS A 123 -4.04 8.57 -14.05
N VAL A 124 -4.85 7.77 -14.76
CA VAL A 124 -6.32 7.83 -14.62
C VAL A 124 -6.73 7.47 -13.20
N ALA A 125 -6.19 6.40 -12.62
CA ALA A 125 -6.51 6.03 -11.25
C ALA A 125 -6.14 7.14 -10.25
N GLN A 126 -4.93 7.71 -10.34
CA GLN A 126 -4.50 8.79 -9.44
C GLN A 126 -5.40 10.03 -9.54
N SER A 127 -6.02 10.29 -10.70
CA SER A 127 -6.94 11.42 -10.85
C SER A 127 -8.15 11.31 -9.93
N PHE A 128 -8.63 10.11 -9.65
CA PHE A 128 -9.73 9.89 -8.70
C PHE A 128 -9.23 9.75 -7.26
N PHE A 129 -8.11 9.06 -7.05
CA PHE A 129 -7.69 8.65 -5.71
C PHE A 129 -6.76 9.63 -4.99
N VAL A 130 -6.08 10.54 -5.68
CA VAL A 130 -5.25 11.55 -4.98
C VAL A 130 -6.07 12.47 -4.07
N PRO A 131 -7.23 13.02 -4.50
CA PRO A 131 -8.12 13.77 -3.59
C PRO A 131 -8.54 12.97 -2.36
N ILE A 132 -8.86 11.68 -2.56
CA ILE A 132 -9.28 10.76 -1.49
C ILE A 132 -8.11 10.50 -0.53
N ASP A 133 -6.91 10.26 -1.05
CA ASP A 133 -5.67 10.11 -0.28
C ASP A 133 -5.41 11.35 0.58
N VAL A 134 -5.44 12.55 -0.03
CA VAL A 134 -5.17 13.82 0.66
C VAL A 134 -6.16 14.02 1.81
N ILE A 135 -7.46 13.87 1.57
CA ILE A 135 -8.49 14.02 2.62
C ILE A 135 -8.29 12.96 3.71
N SER A 136 -8.09 11.70 3.34
CA SER A 136 -7.90 10.60 4.29
C SER A 136 -6.66 10.81 5.15
N GLN A 137 -5.56 11.29 4.59
CA GLN A 137 -4.32 11.53 5.34
C GLN A 137 -4.46 12.68 6.34
N HIS A 138 -5.18 13.76 5.98
CA HIS A 138 -5.51 14.81 6.96
C HIS A 138 -6.36 14.23 8.09
N LEU A 139 -7.40 13.44 7.79
CA LEU A 139 -8.26 12.79 8.80
C LEU A 139 -7.49 11.82 9.72
N MET A 140 -6.44 11.16 9.22
CA MET A 140 -5.58 10.28 10.04
C MET A 140 -4.80 11.05 11.11
N VAL A 141 -4.62 12.36 10.95
CA VAL A 141 -3.77 13.21 11.79
C VAL A 141 -4.57 14.19 12.66
N VAL A 142 -5.82 14.49 12.32
CA VAL A 142 -6.70 15.43 13.05
C VAL A 142 -6.68 15.22 14.58
N ASN A 143 -6.84 13.98 15.05
CA ASN A 143 -6.90 13.70 16.50
C ASN A 143 -5.58 14.01 17.23
N ARG A 144 -4.44 13.93 16.53
CA ARG A 144 -3.11 14.23 17.08
C ARG A 144 -2.99 15.71 17.44
N ASN A 145 -3.60 16.59 16.66
CA ASN A 145 -3.55 18.03 16.91
C ASN A 145 -4.14 18.38 18.27
N ARG A 146 -5.22 17.69 18.69
CA ARG A 146 -5.86 17.88 20.00
C ARG A 146 -4.94 17.50 21.16
N VAL A 147 -4.30 16.33 21.07
CA VAL A 147 -3.33 15.88 22.09
C VAL A 147 -2.16 16.85 22.14
N HIS A 148 -1.70 17.28 20.98
CA HIS A 148 -0.60 18.21 20.86
C HIS A 148 -0.90 19.59 21.47
N GLU A 149 -2.06 20.18 21.13
CA GLU A 149 -2.53 21.45 21.71
C GLU A 149 -2.66 21.36 23.24
N THR A 150 -3.16 20.24 23.77
CA THR A 150 -3.27 20.00 25.21
C THR A 150 -1.89 19.89 25.88
N MET A 151 -0.93 19.24 25.23
CA MET A 151 0.46 19.18 25.73
C MET A 151 1.12 20.55 25.71
N VAL A 152 0.99 21.32 24.63
CA VAL A 152 1.55 22.67 24.53
C VAL A 152 0.93 23.59 25.58
N SER A 153 -0.39 23.57 25.77
CA SER A 153 -1.05 24.38 26.81
C SER A 153 -0.54 24.03 28.21
N ASN A 154 -0.29 22.75 28.47
CA ASN A 154 0.28 22.29 29.74
C ASN A 154 1.73 22.78 29.90
N ILE A 155 2.56 22.69 28.86
CA ILE A 155 3.95 23.19 28.89
C ILE A 155 3.96 24.70 29.08
N ASP A 156 3.10 25.46 28.40
CA ASP A 156 2.99 26.90 28.58
C ASP A 156 2.57 27.28 30.00
N SER A 157 1.68 26.49 30.62
CA SER A 157 1.32 26.66 32.03
C SER A 157 2.49 26.37 32.98
N ILE A 158 3.33 25.38 32.67
CA ILE A 158 4.54 25.05 33.42
C ILE A 158 5.60 26.13 33.24
N LYS A 159 5.77 26.66 32.03
CA LYS A 159 6.69 27.77 31.73
C LYS A 159 6.28 29.04 32.46
N LYS A 160 4.98 29.33 32.54
CA LYS A 160 4.45 30.42 33.37
C LYS A 160 4.76 30.24 34.86
N ARG A 161 4.79 28.99 35.36
CA ARG A 161 5.18 28.68 36.75
C ARG A 161 6.70 28.72 36.97
N ASN A 162 7.49 28.33 35.98
CA ASN A 162 8.95 28.22 36.06
C ASN A 162 9.61 28.97 34.88
N PRO A 163 9.83 30.30 35.01
CA PRO A 163 10.36 31.12 33.90
C PRO A 163 11.80 30.76 33.49
N ASN A 164 12.55 30.05 34.33
CA ASN A 164 13.91 29.59 34.04
C ASN A 164 13.97 28.29 33.21
N LEU A 165 12.84 27.64 32.93
CA LEU A 165 12.80 26.44 32.09
C LEU A 165 12.77 26.82 30.60
N SER A 166 13.89 26.64 29.90
CA SER A 166 13.98 26.81 28.45
C SER A 166 13.55 25.54 27.71
N PHE A 167 12.24 25.36 27.52
CA PHE A 167 11.74 24.42 26.52
C PHE A 167 11.78 25.05 25.12
N ASN A 168 12.50 24.43 24.19
CA ASN A 168 12.53 24.87 22.80
C ASN A 168 11.23 24.43 22.10
N SER A 169 10.24 25.33 22.07
CA SER A 169 8.88 25.09 21.54
C SER A 169 8.86 24.68 20.05
N ASN A 170 9.91 25.02 19.29
CA ASN A 170 10.01 24.74 17.86
C ASN A 170 10.09 23.25 17.51
N TYR A 171 10.37 22.35 18.45
CA TYR A 171 10.42 20.90 18.21
C TYR A 171 9.05 20.21 18.22
N PHE A 172 7.99 20.96 18.55
CA PHE A 172 6.72 20.37 18.92
C PHE A 172 5.60 20.63 17.91
N LEU A 173 5.73 21.61 17.00
CA LEU A 173 4.64 22.01 16.09
C LEU A 173 3.93 20.82 15.39
N PRO A 174 2.59 20.77 15.45
CA PRO A 174 1.84 19.79 14.68
C PRO A 174 2.02 20.14 13.19
N LEU A 175 2.40 19.16 12.37
CA LEU A 175 2.60 19.38 10.92
C LEU A 175 1.35 19.86 10.18
N THR A 176 0.19 19.81 10.82
CA THR A 176 -1.09 20.25 10.30
C THR A 176 -1.90 20.95 11.38
N PRO A 177 -1.98 22.28 11.40
CA PRO A 177 -2.92 22.99 12.25
C PRO A 177 -4.32 22.97 11.61
N VAL A 178 -4.91 21.78 11.41
CA VAL A 178 -6.32 21.71 11.02
C VAL A 178 -7.15 22.13 12.23
N GLN A 179 -7.47 23.41 12.30
CA GLN A 179 -8.35 23.97 13.33
C GLN A 179 -9.79 23.61 12.98
N LEU A 180 -10.32 22.61 13.67
CA LEU A 180 -11.72 22.19 13.55
C LEU A 180 -12.55 22.85 14.65
N THR A 181 -13.78 23.21 14.32
CA THR A 181 -14.74 23.68 15.33
C THR A 181 -15.17 22.51 16.23
N GLN A 182 -15.62 22.80 17.46
CA GLN A 182 -16.08 21.77 18.40
C GLN A 182 -17.22 20.91 17.83
N LYS A 183 -18.10 21.52 17.00
CA LYS A 183 -19.18 20.81 16.30
C LYS A 183 -18.68 19.85 15.22
N GLU A 184 -17.59 20.19 14.53
CA GLU A 184 -16.99 19.33 13.51
C GLU A 184 -16.25 18.16 14.14
N MET A 185 -15.65 18.37 15.32
CA MET A 185 -14.88 17.33 16.00
C MET A 185 -15.75 16.21 16.60
N SER A 186 -17.03 16.46 16.86
CA SER A 186 -17.92 15.50 17.54
C SER A 186 -18.35 14.30 16.67
N SER A 187 -18.28 14.42 15.34
CA SER A 187 -18.75 13.36 14.41
C SER A 187 -17.74 13.07 13.30
N ASN A 188 -17.77 11.85 12.76
CA ASN A 188 -16.91 11.47 11.63
C ASN A 188 -17.17 12.33 10.39
N TRP A 189 -18.46 12.61 10.13
CA TRP A 189 -18.90 13.49 9.04
C TRP A 189 -18.52 14.94 9.27
N GLY A 190 -18.63 15.44 10.51
CA GLY A 190 -18.15 16.77 10.88
C GLY A 190 -16.64 16.92 10.63
N ARG A 191 -15.84 15.93 11.02
CA ARG A 191 -14.39 15.93 10.77
C ARG A 191 -14.07 15.93 9.28
N LEU A 192 -14.80 15.14 8.49
CA LEU A 192 -14.67 15.13 7.03
C LEU A 192 -14.96 16.51 6.43
N ILE A 193 -16.12 17.09 6.75
CA ILE A 193 -16.55 18.40 6.23
C ILE A 193 -15.56 19.48 6.65
N GLY A 194 -15.10 19.45 7.90
CA GLY A 194 -14.11 20.39 8.41
C GLY A 194 -12.76 20.30 7.69
N VAL A 195 -12.28 19.08 7.39
CA VAL A 195 -11.06 18.88 6.58
C VAL A 195 -11.25 19.37 5.14
N ILE A 196 -12.39 19.07 4.50
CA ILE A 196 -12.70 19.55 3.15
C ILE A 196 -12.74 21.08 3.12
N ARG A 197 -13.40 21.70 4.10
CA ARG A 197 -13.45 23.16 4.26
C ARG A 197 -12.05 23.74 4.43
N TYR A 198 -11.24 23.13 5.30
CA TYR A 198 -9.87 23.54 5.54
C TYR A 198 -9.02 23.52 4.27
N ILE A 199 -9.03 22.41 3.52
CA ILE A 199 -8.28 22.29 2.27
C ILE A 199 -8.73 23.36 1.26
N LYS A 200 -10.05 23.53 1.12
CA LYS A 200 -10.63 24.50 0.19
C LYS A 200 -10.27 25.95 0.55
N GLN A 201 -10.25 26.30 1.84
CA GLN A 201 -9.91 27.65 2.30
C GLN A 201 -8.41 27.94 2.16
N THR A 202 -7.55 26.97 2.43
CA THR A 202 -6.09 27.17 2.46
C THR A 202 -5.45 27.08 1.07
N HIS A 203 -5.92 26.16 0.21
CA HIS A 203 -5.27 25.85 -1.09
C HIS A 203 -6.24 25.85 -2.29
N GLY A 204 -7.52 26.18 -2.07
CA GLY A 204 -8.54 26.07 -3.11
C GLY A 204 -8.73 24.63 -3.59
N LEU A 205 -9.12 24.48 -4.86
CA LEU A 205 -9.34 23.15 -5.47
C LEU A 205 -8.02 22.40 -5.75
N GLN A 206 -6.91 23.13 -5.94
CA GLN A 206 -5.60 22.53 -6.19
C GLN A 206 -5.06 21.80 -4.95
N GLY A 207 -5.51 22.18 -3.75
CA GLY A 207 -5.19 21.49 -2.49
C GLY A 207 -5.53 20.01 -2.49
N PHE A 208 -6.64 19.61 -3.12
CA PHE A 208 -7.04 18.21 -3.22
C PHE A 208 -6.12 17.38 -4.11
N TYR A 209 -5.49 18.01 -5.10
CA TYR A 209 -4.54 17.37 -6.01
C TYR A 209 -3.08 17.63 -5.61
N LYS A 210 -2.86 18.19 -4.41
CA LYS A 210 -1.51 18.46 -3.93
C LYS A 210 -0.72 17.16 -3.88
N GLY A 211 0.43 17.15 -4.54
CA GLY A 211 1.27 15.97 -4.65
C GLY A 211 0.82 14.92 -5.67
N TYR A 212 -0.02 15.29 -6.64
CA TYR A 212 -0.37 14.40 -7.76
C TYR A 212 0.86 13.83 -8.49
N ILE A 213 1.80 14.69 -8.90
CA ILE A 213 3.00 14.27 -9.64
C ILE A 213 3.87 13.33 -8.80
N ILE A 214 4.13 13.68 -7.53
CA ILE A 214 4.91 12.80 -6.65
C ILE A 214 4.18 11.48 -6.41
N SER A 215 2.84 11.47 -6.37
CA SER A 215 2.05 10.24 -6.25
C SER A 215 2.32 9.31 -7.42
N MET A 216 2.34 9.84 -8.65
CA MET A 216 2.71 9.06 -9.83
C MET A 216 4.16 8.55 -9.75
N CYS A 217 5.11 9.42 -9.39
CA CYS A 217 6.51 9.06 -9.23
C CYS A 217 6.77 8.07 -8.10
N THR A 218 5.84 7.91 -7.15
CA THR A 218 5.91 6.89 -6.10
C THR A 218 5.27 5.58 -6.55
N PHE A 219 4.06 5.63 -7.11
CA PHE A 219 3.30 4.42 -7.43
C PHE A 219 3.80 3.68 -8.68
N VAL A 220 4.10 4.40 -9.77
CA VAL A 220 4.52 3.76 -11.03
C VAL A 220 5.83 2.97 -10.83
N PRO A 221 6.89 3.53 -10.21
CA PRO A 221 8.09 2.75 -9.92
C PRO A 221 7.84 1.64 -8.89
N SER A 222 6.98 1.88 -7.89
CA SER A 222 6.65 0.85 -6.89
C SER A 222 6.03 -0.39 -7.53
N SER A 223 5.11 -0.22 -8.48
CA SER A 223 4.48 -1.31 -9.21
C SER A 223 5.48 -2.03 -10.11
N ALA A 224 6.33 -1.29 -10.85
CA ALA A 224 7.35 -1.89 -11.70
C ALA A 224 8.38 -2.71 -10.89
N LEU A 225 8.85 -2.17 -9.77
CA LEU A 225 9.76 -2.87 -8.86
C LEU A 225 9.10 -4.11 -8.25
N TRP A 226 7.83 -4.01 -7.83
CA TRP A 226 7.13 -5.15 -7.22
C TRP A 226 7.05 -6.34 -8.19
N TRP A 227 6.59 -6.12 -9.43
CA TRP A 227 6.52 -7.21 -10.42
C TRP A 227 7.90 -7.75 -10.80
N SER A 228 8.90 -6.87 -10.93
CA SER A 228 10.27 -7.28 -11.25
C SER A 228 10.90 -8.14 -10.14
N PHE A 229 10.69 -7.77 -8.87
CA PHE A 229 11.15 -8.58 -7.74
C PHE A 229 10.34 -9.85 -7.57
N TYR A 230 9.03 -9.79 -7.77
CA TYR A 230 8.15 -10.95 -7.66
C TYR A 230 8.59 -12.07 -8.59
N ASP A 231 8.84 -11.75 -9.87
CA ASP A 231 9.32 -12.72 -10.86
C ASP A 231 10.68 -13.33 -10.46
N LYS A 232 11.63 -12.48 -10.04
CA LYS A 232 12.96 -12.92 -9.56
C LYS A 232 12.87 -13.81 -8.32
N PHE A 233 12.03 -13.47 -7.34
CA PHE A 233 11.86 -14.26 -6.13
C PHE A 233 11.13 -15.56 -6.39
N CYS A 234 10.13 -15.59 -7.29
CA CYS A 234 9.49 -16.83 -7.72
C CYS A 234 10.52 -17.78 -8.35
N GLY A 235 11.33 -17.29 -9.30
CA GLY A 235 12.39 -18.08 -9.94
C GLY A 235 13.45 -18.55 -8.95
N LEU A 236 13.87 -17.69 -8.01
CA LEU A 236 14.86 -18.04 -6.99
C LEU A 236 14.34 -19.12 -6.03
N ILE A 237 13.11 -18.99 -5.53
CA ILE A 237 12.52 -19.98 -4.61
C ILE A 237 12.26 -21.29 -5.34
N HIS A 238 11.82 -21.26 -6.60
CA HIS A 238 11.69 -22.45 -7.41
C HIS A 238 13.03 -23.17 -7.60
N PHE A 239 14.10 -22.44 -7.91
CA PHE A 239 15.45 -22.99 -8.02
C PHE A 239 15.95 -23.60 -6.70
N ILE A 240 15.75 -22.91 -5.57
CA ILE A 240 16.10 -23.40 -4.24
C ILE A 240 15.28 -24.66 -3.89
N SER A 241 13.98 -24.64 -4.17
CA SER A 241 13.08 -25.78 -3.94
C SER A 241 13.55 -27.02 -4.70
N LYS A 242 13.95 -26.86 -5.97
CA LYS A 242 14.47 -27.98 -6.76
C LYS A 242 15.76 -28.53 -6.16
N LYS A 243 16.69 -27.64 -5.80
CA LYS A 243 17.99 -28.02 -5.22
C LYS A 243 17.89 -28.70 -3.84
N ILE A 244 16.92 -28.32 -3.01
CA ILE A 244 16.72 -28.91 -1.67
C ILE A 244 16.10 -30.32 -1.77
N TRP A 245 15.19 -30.52 -2.74
CA TRP A 245 14.47 -31.78 -2.91
C TRP A 245 15.17 -32.78 -3.86
N ASP A 246 16.23 -32.37 -4.56
CA ASP A 246 17.14 -33.26 -5.32
C ASP A 246 18.16 -34.00 -4.41
N GLU A 247 18.07 -33.89 -3.07
CA GLU A 247 18.74 -34.82 -2.14
C GLU A 247 17.95 -36.15 -2.08
N PRO A 248 18.60 -37.32 -2.24
CA PRO A 248 17.90 -38.58 -2.46
C PRO A 248 17.28 -39.06 -1.15
N ILE A 249 15.96 -38.87 -0.99
CA ILE A 249 15.17 -39.73 -0.11
C ILE A 249 15.03 -41.05 -0.86
N GLN A 250 15.92 -41.98 -0.50
CA GLN A 250 15.89 -43.35 -0.94
C GLN A 250 14.56 -44.00 -0.49
N ASP A 251 13.99 -44.78 -1.39
CA ASP A 251 12.85 -45.69 -1.23
C ASP A 251 11.44 -45.07 -1.20
N SER A 252 10.87 -44.82 -2.39
CA SER A 252 9.93 -45.76 -3.03
C SER A 252 9.01 -45.07 -4.05
N ILE A 253 9.14 -45.51 -5.31
CA ILE A 253 8.09 -45.64 -6.34
C ILE A 253 7.13 -44.46 -6.51
N VAL A 254 7.45 -43.51 -7.41
CA VAL A 254 6.48 -42.99 -8.40
C VAL A 254 7.25 -42.58 -9.66
N LEU A 255 6.70 -43.04 -10.79
CA LEU A 255 7.20 -42.90 -12.16
C LEU A 255 7.45 -41.45 -12.58
N SER A 256 8.57 -41.26 -13.26
CA SER A 256 8.88 -40.08 -14.07
C SER A 256 7.76 -39.82 -15.08
N SER A 257 7.07 -38.69 -14.95
CA SER A 257 6.27 -38.13 -16.05
C SER A 257 6.71 -36.69 -16.33
N ASN A 258 6.83 -36.38 -17.61
CA ASN A 258 7.14 -35.06 -18.13
C ASN A 258 6.03 -34.07 -17.76
N ASN A 259 6.26 -33.25 -16.75
CA ASN A 259 5.69 -31.92 -16.59
C ASN A 259 6.46 -31.23 -15.45
N ASP A 260 6.56 -29.91 -15.46
CA ASP A 260 7.21 -29.07 -14.44
C ASP A 260 6.53 -29.20 -13.05
N SER A 261 6.57 -30.39 -12.44
CA SER A 261 6.05 -30.65 -11.10
C SER A 261 7.11 -30.25 -10.08
N SER A 262 7.17 -28.96 -9.75
CA SER A 262 7.93 -28.53 -8.59
C SER A 262 7.42 -29.27 -7.34
N PRO A 263 8.31 -29.84 -6.50
CA PRO A 263 7.90 -30.61 -5.31
C PRO A 263 7.13 -29.76 -4.30
N VAL A 264 7.24 -28.44 -4.38
CA VAL A 264 6.52 -27.48 -3.55
C VAL A 264 5.31 -26.92 -4.33
N PRO A 265 4.09 -26.92 -3.73
CA PRO A 265 2.92 -26.29 -4.33
C PRO A 265 3.17 -24.84 -4.75
N ARG A 266 2.72 -24.47 -5.95
CA ARG A 266 2.83 -23.11 -6.52
C ARG A 266 2.39 -22.02 -5.54
N LEU A 267 1.33 -22.28 -4.78
CA LEU A 267 0.82 -21.36 -3.77
C LEU A 267 1.87 -21.00 -2.71
N ILE A 268 2.67 -21.96 -2.25
CA ILE A 268 3.71 -21.73 -1.22
C ILE A 268 4.82 -20.83 -1.77
N ILE A 269 5.25 -21.09 -3.01
CA ILE A 269 6.24 -20.24 -3.69
C ILE A 269 5.72 -18.80 -3.76
N GLN A 270 4.47 -18.60 -4.21
CA GLN A 270 3.86 -17.29 -4.30
C GLN A 270 3.67 -16.60 -2.93
N LEU A 271 3.31 -17.36 -1.89
CA LEU A 271 3.12 -16.85 -0.53
C LEU A 271 4.42 -16.34 0.11
N ILE A 272 5.58 -16.83 -0.32
CA ILE A 272 6.89 -16.34 0.14
C ILE A 272 7.42 -15.24 -0.78
N SER A 273 7.31 -15.42 -2.11
CA SER A 273 7.83 -14.47 -3.09
C SER A 273 7.10 -13.12 -3.04
N ALA A 274 5.77 -13.11 -2.85
CA ALA A 274 5.00 -11.86 -2.86
C ALA A 274 5.35 -10.93 -1.68
N PRO A 275 5.43 -11.40 -0.42
CA PRO A 275 5.94 -10.58 0.68
C PRO A 275 7.38 -10.10 0.48
N LEU A 276 8.30 -10.94 -0.01
CA LEU A 276 9.69 -10.55 -0.27
C LEU A 276 9.77 -9.43 -1.32
N ALA A 277 9.02 -9.56 -2.42
CA ALA A 277 8.91 -8.52 -3.44
C ALA A 277 8.34 -7.22 -2.87
N GLY A 278 7.31 -7.35 -2.02
CA GLY A 278 6.72 -6.24 -1.28
C GLY A 278 7.72 -5.50 -0.41
N ILE A 279 8.51 -6.22 0.39
CA ILE A 279 9.56 -5.68 1.26
C ILE A 279 10.64 -4.96 0.43
N SER A 280 11.18 -5.61 -0.60
CA SER A 280 12.23 -5.02 -1.45
C SER A 280 11.78 -3.74 -2.15
N SER A 281 10.58 -3.75 -2.73
CA SER A 281 9.98 -2.55 -3.35
C SER A 281 9.72 -1.45 -2.31
N ALA A 282 9.21 -1.81 -1.13
CA ALA A 282 8.91 -0.87 -0.06
C ALA A 282 10.15 -0.14 0.47
N ILE A 283 11.29 -0.83 0.61
CA ILE A 283 12.56 -0.22 1.07
C ILE A 283 13.02 0.85 0.08
N ILE A 284 13.03 0.52 -1.22
CA ILE A 284 13.52 1.44 -2.26
C ILE A 284 12.61 2.68 -2.38
N VAL A 285 11.30 2.49 -2.29
CA VAL A 285 10.32 3.57 -2.50
C VAL A 285 10.03 4.36 -1.21
N ASN A 286 10.54 3.94 -0.05
CA ASN A 286 10.23 4.60 1.23
C ASN A 286 10.50 6.11 1.24
N PRO A 287 11.65 6.61 0.76
CA PRO A 287 11.95 8.05 0.80
C PRO A 287 10.95 8.88 -0.01
N LEU A 288 10.60 8.45 -1.22
CA LEU A 288 9.63 9.14 -2.07
C LEU A 288 8.25 9.19 -1.42
N ASP A 289 7.85 8.11 -0.76
CA ASP A 289 6.58 8.03 -0.06
C ASP A 289 6.52 8.92 1.19
N VAL A 290 7.60 8.96 1.99
CA VAL A 290 7.71 9.87 3.14
C VAL A 290 7.56 11.33 2.69
N ALA A 291 8.28 11.71 1.63
CA ALA A 291 8.21 13.06 1.08
C ALA A 291 6.83 13.37 0.48
N ARG A 292 6.19 12.39 -0.17
CA ARG A 292 4.82 12.50 -0.68
C ARG A 292 3.81 12.75 0.42
N VAL A 293 3.74 11.88 1.42
CA VAL A 293 2.77 11.97 2.52
C VAL A 293 2.92 13.30 3.26
N ARG A 294 4.17 13.75 3.43
CA ARG A 294 4.45 15.07 3.98
C ARG A 294 3.96 16.20 3.11
N MET A 295 4.22 16.20 1.81
CA MET A 295 3.74 17.28 0.95
C MET A 295 2.20 17.29 0.85
N GLN A 296 1.55 16.13 0.90
CA GLN A 296 0.09 16.01 0.85
C GLN A 296 -0.58 16.58 2.10
N VAL A 297 0.04 16.39 3.27
CA VAL A 297 -0.54 16.76 4.56
C VAL A 297 -0.01 18.11 5.07
N SER A 298 1.30 18.36 4.95
CA SER A 298 1.91 19.64 5.31
C SER A 298 1.71 20.68 4.21
N HIS A 299 1.73 21.96 4.58
CA HIS A 299 1.62 23.07 3.63
C HIS A 299 2.91 23.34 2.84
N ILE A 300 3.97 22.59 3.12
CA ILE A 300 5.32 22.84 2.63
C ILE A 300 5.50 22.22 1.22
N PRO A 301 6.18 22.91 0.28
CA PRO A 301 6.49 22.35 -1.04
C PRO A 301 7.52 21.21 -0.93
N PHE A 302 7.56 20.32 -1.92
CA PHE A 302 8.41 19.12 -1.93
C PHE A 302 9.88 19.42 -1.57
N LYS A 303 10.51 20.37 -2.26
CA LYS A 303 11.92 20.74 -2.05
C LYS A 303 12.19 21.12 -0.60
N GLN A 304 11.35 21.99 -0.03
CA GLN A 304 11.50 22.44 1.34
C GLN A 304 11.21 21.30 2.34
N SER A 305 10.26 20.42 2.04
CA SER A 305 9.98 19.23 2.87
C SER A 305 11.19 18.31 2.97
N VAL A 306 11.89 18.08 1.85
CA VAL A 306 13.13 17.27 1.81
C VAL A 306 14.26 17.96 2.56
N ILE A 307 14.42 19.28 2.41
CA ILE A 307 15.43 20.05 3.16
C ILE A 307 15.18 19.95 4.67
N ASN A 308 13.94 20.15 5.10
CA ASN A 308 13.56 20.05 6.52
C ASN A 308 13.83 18.64 7.07
N LEU A 309 13.48 17.59 6.31
CA LEU A 309 13.76 16.20 6.67
C LEU A 309 15.25 15.97 6.88
N TRP A 310 16.06 16.43 5.92
CA TRP A 310 17.51 16.29 5.98
C TRP A 310 18.11 17.02 7.19
N GLN A 311 17.68 18.25 7.45
CA GLN A 311 18.15 19.05 8.59
C GLN A 311 17.71 18.47 9.94
N SER A 312 16.49 17.91 10.02
CA SER A 312 15.94 17.40 11.28
C SER A 312 16.43 16.00 11.66
N GLU A 313 16.62 15.11 10.69
CA GLU A 313 16.82 13.67 10.93
C GLU A 313 18.03 13.07 10.20
N GLY A 314 18.70 13.82 9.32
CA GLY A 314 19.84 13.34 8.55
C GLY A 314 19.48 12.08 7.74
N ILE A 315 20.33 11.06 7.73
CA ILE A 315 20.07 9.84 6.96
C ILE A 315 18.87 9.02 7.49
N ARG A 316 18.44 9.23 8.74
CA ARG A 316 17.42 8.39 9.40
C ARG A 316 16.04 8.57 8.79
N TRP A 317 15.75 9.67 8.10
CA TRP A 317 14.44 9.87 7.49
C TRP A 317 14.13 8.86 6.37
N PHE A 318 15.16 8.25 5.75
CA PHE A 318 14.99 7.18 4.76
C PHE A 318 14.30 5.94 5.34
N ALA A 319 14.49 5.67 6.64
CA ALA A 319 13.87 4.56 7.35
C ALA A 319 12.57 4.96 8.07
N LYS A 320 12.13 6.22 7.92
CA LYS A 320 10.98 6.74 8.66
C LYS A 320 9.69 6.07 8.23
N GLY A 321 8.96 5.54 9.22
CA GLY A 321 7.74 4.76 9.00
C GLY A 321 7.96 3.42 8.28
N LEU A 322 9.22 3.02 8.03
CA LEU A 322 9.54 1.80 7.28
C LEU A 322 9.03 0.56 8.00
N SER A 323 9.16 0.47 9.33
CA SER A 323 8.66 -0.67 10.12
C SER A 323 7.17 -0.92 9.92
N ALA A 324 6.35 0.13 10.03
CA ALA A 324 4.91 0.06 9.77
C ALA A 324 4.61 -0.34 8.32
N ARG A 325 5.38 0.22 7.37
CA ARG A 325 5.25 -0.10 5.94
C ARG A 325 5.61 -1.56 5.62
N LEU A 326 6.67 -2.10 6.21
CA LEU A 326 7.10 -3.48 5.99
C LEU A 326 6.03 -4.44 6.50
N VAL A 327 5.58 -4.26 7.74
CA VAL A 327 4.49 -5.07 8.33
C VAL A 327 3.25 -5.01 7.44
N GLN A 328 2.80 -3.80 7.09
CA GLN A 328 1.64 -3.60 6.21
C GLN A 328 1.79 -4.35 4.87
N THR A 329 2.94 -4.21 4.20
CA THR A 329 3.15 -4.74 2.84
C THR A 329 3.29 -6.26 2.86
N THR A 330 3.93 -6.83 3.88
CA THR A 330 4.03 -8.28 4.11
C THR A 330 2.63 -8.89 4.26
N PHE A 331 1.84 -8.38 5.20
CA PHE A 331 0.49 -8.90 5.43
C PHE A 331 -0.43 -8.68 4.22
N HIS A 332 -0.32 -7.52 3.54
CA HIS A 332 -1.09 -7.27 2.33
C HIS A 332 -0.77 -8.26 1.22
N SER A 333 0.52 -8.47 0.92
CA SER A 333 0.95 -9.37 -0.16
C SER A 333 0.59 -10.82 0.15
N PHE A 334 0.77 -11.24 1.41
CA PHE A 334 0.37 -12.57 1.87
C PHE A 334 -1.15 -12.77 1.74
N TRP A 335 -1.96 -11.81 2.21
CA TRP A 335 -3.41 -11.88 2.11
C TRP A 335 -3.88 -11.93 0.66
N VAL A 336 -3.32 -11.08 -0.21
CA VAL A 336 -3.67 -11.08 -1.62
C VAL A 336 -3.41 -12.45 -2.23
N VAL A 337 -2.25 -13.07 -2.04
CA VAL A 337 -2.00 -14.41 -2.59
C VAL A 337 -2.91 -15.47 -1.95
N LEU A 338 -3.04 -15.46 -0.62
CA LEU A 338 -3.83 -16.43 0.13
C LEU A 338 -5.31 -16.42 -0.26
N VAL A 339 -5.86 -15.24 -0.56
CA VAL A 339 -7.29 -15.06 -0.86
C VAL A 339 -7.54 -15.12 -2.36
N TYR A 340 -6.68 -14.50 -3.17
CA TYR A 340 -6.86 -14.40 -4.62
C TYR A 340 -6.73 -15.74 -5.33
N GLU A 341 -5.76 -16.59 -4.96
CA GLU A 341 -5.56 -17.89 -5.63
C GLU A 341 -6.73 -18.86 -5.39
N PRO A 342 -7.17 -19.13 -4.14
CA PRO A 342 -8.35 -19.95 -3.90
C PRO A 342 -9.63 -19.36 -4.51
N MET A 343 -9.76 -18.04 -4.52
CA MET A 343 -10.94 -17.40 -5.13
C MET A 343 -10.96 -17.52 -6.65
N LYS A 344 -9.81 -17.44 -7.33
CA LYS A 344 -9.72 -17.74 -8.75
C LYS A 344 -10.15 -19.17 -9.02
N LEU A 345 -9.62 -20.14 -8.26
CA LEU A 345 -9.97 -21.56 -8.39
C LEU A 345 -11.47 -21.80 -8.16
N PHE A 346 -12.05 -21.16 -7.14
CA PHE A 346 -13.48 -21.25 -6.87
C PHE A 346 -14.33 -20.68 -8.01
N CYS A 347 -13.90 -19.56 -8.61
CA CYS A 347 -14.61 -18.86 -9.67
C CYS A 347 -14.30 -19.38 -11.09
N LEU A 348 -13.54 -20.46 -11.25
CA LEU A 348 -13.29 -21.03 -12.57
C LEU A 348 -14.60 -21.50 -13.21
N LYS A 349 -14.72 -21.31 -14.53
CA LYS A 349 -15.77 -21.95 -15.32
C LYS A 349 -15.57 -23.46 -15.31
N ASP A 350 -16.67 -24.21 -15.31
CA ASP A 350 -16.65 -25.66 -15.18
C ASP A 350 -15.86 -26.33 -16.33
N ASP A 351 -15.93 -25.76 -17.54
CA ASP A 351 -15.17 -26.17 -18.74
C ASP A 351 -13.63 -26.17 -18.55
N TYR A 352 -13.11 -25.40 -17.60
CA TYR A 352 -11.68 -25.29 -17.33
C TYR A 352 -11.26 -25.98 -16.02
N ARG A 353 -12.21 -26.47 -15.22
CA ARG A 353 -11.91 -27.09 -13.92
C ARG A 353 -11.08 -28.36 -14.08
N GLU A 354 -11.39 -29.20 -15.07
CA GLU A 354 -10.66 -30.45 -15.32
C GLU A 354 -9.17 -30.24 -15.63
N LYS A 355 -8.82 -29.12 -16.29
CA LYS A 355 -7.42 -28.77 -16.62
C LYS A 355 -6.58 -28.38 -15.40
N PHE A 356 -7.20 -27.93 -14.32
CA PHE A 356 -6.51 -27.48 -13.10
C PHE A 356 -6.73 -28.40 -11.89
N TYR A 357 -7.73 -29.29 -11.92
CA TYR A 357 -8.09 -30.23 -10.85
C TYR A 357 -7.82 -31.71 -11.17
N SER A 358 -7.18 -32.05 -12.30
CA SER A 358 -6.85 -33.44 -12.62
C SER A 358 -5.88 -34.03 -11.59
N ILE A 359 -6.45 -34.63 -10.54
CA ILE A 359 -5.85 -35.71 -9.78
C ILE A 359 -5.64 -36.83 -10.81
N PRO A 360 -4.42 -37.40 -10.96
CA PRO A 360 -4.24 -38.55 -11.82
C PRO A 360 -5.16 -39.64 -11.30
N THR A 361 -6.16 -40.01 -12.11
CA THR A 361 -6.88 -41.26 -11.88
C THR A 361 -5.92 -42.34 -12.33
N GLU A 362 -5.47 -43.15 -11.37
CA GLU A 362 -4.69 -44.36 -11.61
C GLU A 362 -5.54 -45.30 -12.49
N GLU A 363 -5.11 -45.52 -13.72
CA GLU A 363 -5.42 -46.74 -14.49
C GLU A 363 -4.12 -47.49 -14.79
#